data_AF-A0A1A8IG25-F1
#
_entry.id   AF-A0A1A8IG25-F1
#
_cell.length_a   1.000
_cell.length_b   1.000
_cell.length_c   1.000
_cell.angle_alpha   90.00
_cell.angle_beta   90.00
_cell.angle_gamma   90.00
#
_symmetry.space_group_name_H-M   'P 1'
#
loop_
_entity.id
_entity.type
_entity.pdbx_description
1 polymer ?
#
loop_
_entity_poly.entity_id
_entity_poly.type
_entity_poly.pdbx_seq_one_letter_code
_entity_poly.pdbx_strand_id
1 'polypeptide(L)' 'DEHAEVMTSVMKMINFLRASSSYQHRTLGEFLKEVDANADDLLLHNNVRWLSKGRVLARFWAIRREVASFLAELKH' A
#
# COMPACT_ATOMS: atom_id res chain seq x y z
N ASP A 1 11.96 18.45 6.01
CA ASP A 1 12.45 17.49 4.99
C ASP A 1 12.18 16.02 5.32
N GLU A 2 12.29 15.55 6.56
CA GLU A 2 12.04 14.15 6.96
C GLU A 2 10.66 13.57 6.54
N HIS A 3 9.58 14.35 6.70
CA HIS A 3 8.24 13.90 6.32
C HIS A 3 8.08 13.65 4.80
N ALA A 4 8.85 14.35 3.96
CA ALA A 4 8.81 14.15 2.51
C ALA A 4 9.48 12.83 2.11
N GLU A 5 10.52 12.42 2.83
CA GLU A 5 11.21 11.14 2.61
C GLU A 5 10.32 9.95 2.97
N VAL A 6 9.69 9.98 4.15
CA VAL A 6 8.73 8.95 4.58
C VAL A 6 7.61 8.82 3.55
N MET A 7 7.04 9.95 3.11
CA MET A 7 5.97 9.95 2.13
C MET A 7 6.42 9.36 0.78
N THR A 8 7.65 9.67 0.35
CA THR A 8 8.22 9.11 -0.89
C THR A 8 8.42 7.60 -0.77
N SER A 9 8.92 7.11 0.36
CA SER A 9 9.10 5.68 0.63
C SER A 9 7.77 4.92 0.61
N VAL A 10 6.73 5.46 1.27
CA VAL A 10 5.39 4.86 1.23
C VAL A 10 4.85 4.81 -0.21
N MET A 11 5.00 5.90 -0.98
CA MET A 11 4.52 5.94 -2.37
C MET A 11 5.26 4.95 -3.28
N LYS A 12 6.54 4.71 -3.06
CA LYS A 12 7.30 3.68 -3.80
C LYS A 12 6.79 2.28 -3.48
N MET A 13 6.51 1.99 -2.20
CA MET A 13 5.99 0.69 -1.75
C MET A 13 4.59 0.42 -2.32
N ILE A 14 3.64 1.32 -2.03
CA ILE A 14 2.69 1.90 -2.99
C ILE A 14 2.65 1.26 -4.39
N ASN A 15 3.47 1.89 -5.22
CA ASN A 15 3.62 1.63 -6.63
C ASN A 15 4.14 0.22 -6.90
N PHE A 16 5.06 -0.32 -6.10
CA PHE A 16 5.54 -1.69 -6.25
C PHE A 16 4.39 -2.70 -6.10
N LEU A 17 3.67 -2.63 -4.97
CA LEU A 17 2.62 -3.58 -4.62
C LEU A 17 1.41 -3.53 -5.56
N ARG A 18 1.08 -2.35 -6.11
CA ARG A 18 -0.14 -2.16 -6.91
C ARG A 18 0.07 -1.84 -8.38
N ALA A 19 1.09 -1.07 -8.73
CA ALA A 19 1.30 -0.58 -10.09
C ALA A 19 2.27 -1.45 -10.90
N SER A 20 3.30 -1.95 -10.24
CA SER A 20 4.43 -2.61 -10.91
C SER A 20 4.17 -4.08 -11.25
N SER A 21 3.21 -4.73 -10.60
CA SER A 21 2.89 -6.14 -10.85
C SER A 21 1.42 -6.46 -10.56
N SER A 22 0.72 -7.00 -11.55
CA SER A 22 -0.64 -7.52 -11.39
C SER A 22 -0.71 -8.73 -10.46
N TYR A 23 0.36 -9.55 -10.45
CA TYR A 23 0.49 -10.67 -9.52
C TYR A 23 0.55 -10.18 -8.08
N GLN A 24 1.45 -9.25 -7.76
CA GLN A 24 1.58 -8.71 -6.39
C GLN A 24 0.28 -8.04 -5.93
N HIS A 25 -0.38 -7.29 -6.81
CA HIS A 25 -1.65 -6.65 -6.49
C HIS A 25 -2.73 -7.67 -6.14
N ARG A 26 -2.86 -8.73 -6.96
CA ARG A 26 -3.84 -9.78 -6.72
C ARG A 26 -3.54 -10.56 -5.44
N THR A 27 -2.31 -11.01 -5.26
CA THR A 27 -1.91 -11.79 -4.07
C THR A 27 -2.08 -10.97 -2.80
N LEU A 28 -1.74 -9.68 -2.81
CA LEU A 28 -2.01 -8.78 -1.69
C LEU A 28 -3.52 -8.67 -1.41
N GLY A 29 -4.34 -8.52 -2.44
CA GLY A 29 -5.79 -8.42 -2.28
C GLY A 29 -6.44 -9.72 -1.77
N GLU A 30 -5.91 -10.88 -2.13
CA GLU A 30 -6.32 -12.18 -1.59
C GLU A 30 -5.93 -12.29 -0.11
N PHE A 31 -4.67 -11.99 0.23
CA PHE A 31 -4.17 -11.97 1.61
C PHE A 31 -4.98 -11.04 2.52
N LEU A 32 -5.27 -9.80 2.07
CA LEU A 32 -6.02 -8.83 2.87
C LEU A 32 -7.44 -9.31 3.18
N LYS A 33 -8.07 -10.08 2.28
CA LYS A 33 -9.38 -10.69 2.53
C LYS A 33 -9.30 -11.85 3.50
N GLU A 34 -8.25 -12.67 3.41
CA GLU A 34 -8.05 -13.82 4.30
C GLU A 34 -7.87 -13.39 5.75
N VAL A 35 -7.22 -12.24 5.98
CA VAL A 35 -7.00 -11.70 7.34
C VAL A 35 -8.08 -10.72 7.81
N ASP A 36 -9.18 -10.56 7.05
CA ASP A 36 -10.27 -9.62 7.32
C ASP A 36 -9.76 -8.19 7.59
N ALA A 37 -8.87 -7.71 6.71
CA ALA A 37 -8.23 -6.41 6.88
C ALA A 37 -9.21 -5.25 6.71
N ASN A 38 -8.90 -4.12 7.34
CA ASN A 38 -9.71 -2.89 7.27
C ASN A 38 -9.80 -2.25 5.86
N ALA A 39 -9.07 -2.79 4.88
CA ALA A 39 -9.19 -2.46 3.47
C ALA A 39 -8.71 -3.63 2.61
N ASP A 40 -9.46 -3.91 1.55
CA ASP A 40 -9.15 -5.02 0.63
C ASP A 40 -8.03 -4.67 -0.38
N ASP A 41 -7.60 -3.41 -0.43
CA ASP A 41 -6.64 -2.91 -1.43
C ASP A 41 -6.01 -1.54 -1.08
N LEU A 42 -4.82 -1.25 -1.62
CA LEU A 42 -4.04 -0.02 -1.44
C LEU A 42 -4.30 1.00 -2.54
N LEU A 43 -4.84 2.20 -2.33
CA LEU A 43 -5.09 3.13 -3.45
C LEU A 43 -3.86 3.47 -4.31
N LEU A 44 -4.04 3.52 -5.64
CA LEU A 44 -3.09 4.15 -6.55
C LEU A 44 -3.26 5.68 -6.53
N HIS A 45 -2.15 6.42 -6.68
CA HIS A 45 -2.21 7.87 -6.82
C HIS A 45 -2.91 8.26 -8.13
N ASN A 46 -4.05 8.95 -8.04
CA ASN A 46 -4.59 9.75 -9.14
C ASN A 46 -4.11 11.20 -8.95
N ASN A 47 -3.72 11.86 -10.05
CA ASN A 47 -3.06 13.18 -10.15
C ASN A 47 -3.88 14.39 -9.62
N VAL A 48 -4.79 14.19 -8.68
CA VAL A 48 -5.50 15.28 -7.99
C VAL A 48 -4.67 15.71 -6.77
N ARG A 49 -3.80 16.70 -7.01
CA ARG A 49 -2.85 17.36 -6.09
C ARG A 49 -3.30 17.33 -4.61
N TRP A 50 -2.38 16.91 -3.72
CA TRP A 50 -2.43 16.78 -2.25
C TRP A 50 -3.53 15.89 -1.64
N LEU A 51 -4.80 16.01 -2.03
CA LEU A 51 -5.91 15.23 -1.46
C LEU A 51 -5.80 13.73 -1.76
N SER A 52 -5.28 13.36 -2.94
CA SER A 52 -5.08 11.95 -3.28
C SER A 52 -3.96 11.30 -2.46
N LYS A 53 -2.87 12.03 -2.21
CA LYS A 53 -1.75 11.56 -1.38
C LYS A 53 -2.19 11.31 0.07
N GLY A 54 -2.99 12.21 0.65
CA GLY A 54 -3.56 12.02 1.98
C GLY A 54 -4.47 10.79 2.08
N ARG A 55 -5.35 10.56 1.09
CA ARG A 55 -6.23 9.38 1.05
C ARG A 55 -5.47 8.06 0.88
N VAL A 56 -4.44 8.06 0.04
CA VAL A 56 -3.54 6.91 -0.16
C VAL A 56 -2.83 6.58 1.15
N LEU A 57 -2.28 7.59 1.84
CA LEU A 57 -1.61 7.39 3.12
C LEU A 57 -2.58 6.90 4.21
N ALA A 58 -3.78 7.48 4.29
CA ALA A 58 -4.79 7.04 5.25
C ALA A 58 -5.19 5.57 5.03
N ARG A 59 -5.33 5.13 3.77
CA ARG A 59 -5.59 3.72 3.45
C ARG A 59 -4.45 2.83 3.88
N PHE A 60 -3.24 3.18 3.47
CA PHE A 60 -2.05 2.44 3.82
C PHE A 60 -1.89 2.32 5.33
N TRP A 61 -2.15 3.40 6.08
CA TRP A 61 -2.06 3.41 7.53
C TRP A 61 -3.05 2.46 8.20
N ALA A 62 -4.26 2.32 7.64
CA ALA A 62 -5.30 1.43 8.14
C ALA A 62 -4.92 -0.05 8.02
N ILE A 63 -4.09 -0.43 7.05
CA ILE A 63 -3.67 -1.81 6.80
C ILE A 63 -2.14 -2.02 6.88
N ARG A 64 -1.42 -1.11 7.57
CA ARG A 64 0.05 -1.11 7.56
C ARG A 64 0.68 -2.35 8.18
N ARG A 65 -0.04 -3.00 9.11
CA ARG A 65 0.47 -4.19 9.82
C ARG A 65 0.38 -5.41 8.92
N GLU A 66 -0.74 -5.53 8.23
CA GLU A 66 -1.06 -6.54 7.24
C GLU A 66 -0.10 -6.45 6.05
N VAL A 67 0.14 -5.23 5.54
CA VAL A 67 1.14 -5.00 4.48
C VAL A 67 2.55 -5.37 4.95
N ALA A 68 2.91 -5.08 6.21
CA ALA A 68 4.22 -5.48 6.74
C ALA A 68 4.36 -7.00 6.86
N SER A 69 3.32 -7.71 7.32
CA SER A 69 3.30 -9.18 7.36
C SER A 69 3.43 -9.78 5.96
N PHE A 70 2.65 -9.29 5.00
CA PHE A 70 2.71 -9.73 3.60
C PHE A 70 4.12 -9.54 2.99
N LEU A 71 4.75 -8.39 3.24
CA LEU A 71 6.11 -8.12 2.77
C LEU A 71 7.18 -8.99 3.44
N ALA A 72 6.94 -9.47 4.67
CA ALA A 72 7.83 -10.40 5.34
C ALA A 72 7.73 -11.80 4.71
N GLU A 73 6.52 -12.24 4.35
CA GLU A 73 6.30 -13.50 3.65
C GLU A 73 6.92 -13.51 2.24
N LEU A 74 6.90 -12.39 1.52
CA LEU A 74 7.55 -12.26 0.20
C LEU A 74 9.08 -12.35 0.21
N LYS A 75 9.73 -12.20 1.38
CA LYS A 75 11.19 -12.25 1.52
C LYS A 75 11.72 -13.66 1.81
N HIS A 76 10.83 -14.62 2.05
CA HIS A 76 11.15 -16.04 2.17
C HIS A 76 11.02 -16.73 0.81
#